data_AF-A0A7X1NVS6-F1
#
_entry.id   AF-A0A7X1NVS6-F1
#
_cell.length_a   1.000
_cell.length_b   1.000
_cell.length_c   1.000
_cell.angle_alpha   90.00
_cell.angle_beta   90.00
_cell.angle_gamma   90.00
#
_symmetry.space_group_name_H-M   'P 1'
#
loop_
_entity.id
_entity.type
_entity.pdbx_description
1 polymer ?
#
loop_
_entity_poly.entity_id
_entity_poly.type
_entity_poly.pdbx_seq_one_letter_code
_entity_poly.pdbx_strand_id
1 'polypeptide(L)'
;MRSLVLIGHGSHLNGESAGAVYRYAELLRERGLYDEVVEGYWKEEPSLRQVLRTVRSTDVTVIPMFISEGYFTETVIPRELGLGHQGPVPPEGVARVLGGKTVRYTLPYGVHPAMSEVILARAREVLPDLNAEDTALIVLGHGTTRNQNSNRVIYGNADRLRDSGHFAEVHALFLDEDPKVGTWPDVVKAPRVVVVPFFASEGWHTLETIPEDMGLTGAVTEFADTPNAPQTVYYAAPVGTHPDVAEVVLQLAQEARGASGAGGDEDHGHAAAWNAFLALARRGTRIGEAMITPQAGMYELRHALDEGRPAADLQTLVTVEGLRDRTRRDEGGHHRPVHTLRNLPRGWRAILTEAELPRAVHNLYPAVVEESYAHHTHNLRATPWPTTARRQTGIYTKVTRATSEQVEEVAQDVCSKCLKTRLWAGERLGSTVFSGVPGAIPCPEACTLFIAEVREEVSGKRGQGGHGHDH
;
A
#
# COMPACT_ATOMS: atom_id res chain seq x y z
N MET A 1 -11.73 13.60 16.09
CA MET A 1 -10.82 13.33 14.96
C MET A 1 -10.68 11.83 14.75
N ARG A 2 -10.51 11.37 13.51
CA ARG A 2 -10.37 9.97 13.13
C ARG A 2 -9.40 9.85 11.96
N SER A 3 -8.45 8.91 12.07
CA SER A 3 -7.51 8.59 11.01
C SER A 3 -7.86 7.25 10.38
N LEU A 4 -7.96 7.21 9.06
CA LEU A 4 -8.04 5.97 8.30
C LEU A 4 -6.67 5.65 7.71
N VAL A 5 -6.16 4.44 7.95
CA VAL A 5 -4.87 3.99 7.45
C VAL A 5 -5.08 2.84 6.47
N LEU A 6 -4.62 3.00 5.23
CA LEU A 6 -4.70 1.96 4.21
C LEU A 6 -3.34 1.26 4.06
N ILE A 7 -3.31 -0.04 4.28
CA ILE A 7 -2.07 -0.82 4.26
C ILE A 7 -1.93 -1.62 2.97
N GLY A 8 -0.98 -1.24 2.13
CA GLY A 8 -0.59 -1.98 0.93
C GLY A 8 0.58 -2.93 1.16
N HIS A 9 0.81 -3.79 0.17
CA HIS A 9 2.02 -4.60 0.14
C HIS A 9 3.26 -3.75 -0.21
N GLY A 10 3.15 -2.91 -1.24
CA GLY A 10 4.26 -2.13 -1.80
C GLY A 10 5.35 -2.99 -2.44
N SER A 11 6.42 -2.35 -2.91
CA SER A 11 7.54 -3.06 -3.57
C SER A 11 8.88 -2.37 -3.34
N HIS A 12 9.97 -3.13 -3.46
CA HIS A 12 11.32 -2.56 -3.57
C HIS A 12 11.66 -2.14 -5.00
N LEU A 13 10.99 -2.71 -6.01
CA LEU A 13 11.36 -2.57 -7.42
C LEU A 13 10.27 -1.93 -8.28
N ASN A 14 9.00 -2.26 -8.01
CA ASN A 14 7.87 -1.86 -8.84
C ASN A 14 6.94 -0.88 -8.10
N GLY A 15 7.04 0.41 -8.44
CA GLY A 15 6.21 1.45 -7.83
C GLY A 15 4.70 1.29 -8.11
N GLU A 16 4.30 0.51 -9.11
CA GLU A 16 2.89 0.28 -9.43
C GLU A 16 2.18 -0.54 -8.33
N SER A 17 2.92 -1.32 -7.52
CA SER A 17 2.36 -2.10 -6.42
C SER A 17 1.68 -1.25 -5.33
N ALA A 18 1.96 0.04 -5.26
CA ALA A 18 1.30 0.97 -4.34
C ALA A 18 0.15 1.76 -4.98
N GLY A 19 0.02 1.74 -6.32
CA GLY A 19 -0.90 2.58 -7.08
C GLY A 19 -2.36 2.40 -6.66
N ALA A 20 -2.79 1.16 -6.42
CA ALA A 20 -4.16 0.89 -5.95
C ALA A 20 -4.47 1.57 -4.60
N VAL A 21 -3.53 1.51 -3.66
CA VAL A 21 -3.72 2.12 -2.33
C VAL A 21 -3.80 3.64 -2.44
N TYR A 22 -2.96 4.26 -3.26
CA TYR A 22 -3.02 5.71 -3.50
C TYR A 22 -4.37 6.14 -4.08
N ARG A 23 -4.87 5.44 -5.11
CA ARG A 23 -6.18 5.74 -5.70
C ARG A 23 -7.30 5.68 -4.67
N TYR A 24 -7.33 4.64 -3.83
CA TYR A 24 -8.36 4.55 -2.80
C TYR A 24 -8.19 5.60 -1.70
N ALA A 25 -6.96 5.92 -1.31
CA ALA A 25 -6.72 6.99 -0.34
C ALA A 25 -7.19 8.35 -0.86
N GLU A 26 -6.95 8.66 -2.13
CA GLU A 26 -7.46 9.86 -2.80
C GLU A 26 -8.99 9.88 -2.83
N LEU A 27 -9.62 8.81 -3.32
CA LEU A 27 -11.09 8.69 -3.36
C LEU A 27 -11.73 8.83 -1.97
N LEU A 28 -11.11 8.27 -0.94
CA LEU A 28 -11.61 8.35 0.44
C LEU A 28 -11.41 9.75 1.05
N ARG A 29 -10.33 10.46 0.68
CA ARG A 29 -10.14 11.86 1.08
C ARG A 29 -11.19 12.77 0.44
N GLU A 30 -11.52 12.57 -0.83
CA GLU A 30 -12.55 13.34 -1.54
C GLU A 30 -13.93 13.22 -0.87
N ARG A 31 -14.24 12.06 -0.29
CA ARG A 31 -15.49 11.83 0.45
C ARG A 31 -15.58 12.60 1.78
N GLY A 32 -14.46 13.00 2.37
CA GLY A 32 -14.43 13.83 3.59
C GLY A 32 -15.02 13.17 4.84
N LEU A 33 -15.12 11.84 4.89
CA LEU A 33 -15.71 11.11 6.03
C LEU A 33 -14.72 10.90 7.19
N TYR A 34 -13.43 11.03 6.94
CA TYR A 34 -12.35 10.96 7.92
C TYR A 34 -11.55 12.26 7.90
N ASP A 35 -10.98 12.64 9.05
CA ASP A 35 -10.15 13.85 9.16
C ASP A 35 -8.83 13.70 8.39
N GLU A 36 -8.38 12.45 8.21
CA GLU A 36 -7.29 12.11 7.31
C GLU A 36 -7.38 10.65 6.83
N VAL A 37 -6.77 10.42 5.67
CA VAL A 37 -6.47 9.08 5.16
C VAL A 37 -4.96 9.02 4.92
N VAL A 38 -4.30 7.97 5.41
CA VAL A 38 -2.84 7.80 5.37
C VAL A 38 -2.49 6.45 4.76
N GLU A 39 -1.54 6.42 3.84
CA GLU A 39 -1.04 5.19 3.24
C GLU A 39 0.11 4.59 4.07
N GLY A 40 0.19 3.26 4.13
CA GLY A 40 1.32 2.55 4.68
C GLY A 40 1.61 1.27 3.92
N TYR A 41 2.85 0.81 3.92
CA TYR A 41 3.28 -0.32 3.10
C TYR A 41 4.20 -1.27 3.84
N TRP A 42 4.18 -2.55 3.43
CA TRP A 42 5.13 -3.53 3.92
C TRP A 42 6.53 -3.30 3.34
N LYS A 43 6.66 -3.16 2.01
CA LYS A 43 7.96 -3.10 1.31
C LYS A 43 8.45 -1.71 0.90
N GLU A 44 7.68 -0.65 1.10
CA GLU A 44 8.14 0.73 0.84
C GLU A 44 7.77 1.69 1.98
N GLU A 45 8.27 2.92 1.93
CA GLU A 45 7.89 3.99 2.86
C GLU A 45 6.60 4.71 2.38
N PRO A 46 5.66 5.10 3.27
CA PRO A 46 5.68 4.95 4.72
C PRO A 46 5.57 3.49 5.16
N SER A 47 6.52 2.98 5.93
CA SER A 47 6.54 1.58 6.32
C SER A 47 5.55 1.28 7.45
N LEU A 48 5.21 0.00 7.65
CA LEU A 48 4.39 -0.45 8.79
C LEU A 48 4.93 0.01 10.17
N ARG A 49 6.25 0.23 10.29
CA ARG A 49 6.90 0.68 11.53
C ARG A 49 6.88 2.20 11.71
N GLN A 50 6.50 2.91 10.66
CA GLN A 50 6.40 4.35 10.61
C GLN A 50 4.93 4.79 10.69
N VAL A 51 4.03 4.19 9.92
CA VAL A 51 2.68 4.72 9.65
C VAL A 51 1.90 5.17 10.90
N LEU A 52 1.93 4.42 12.00
CA LEU A 52 1.21 4.82 13.22
C LEU A 52 1.78 6.06 13.91
N ARG A 53 3.01 6.48 13.61
CA ARG A 53 3.57 7.73 14.14
C ARG A 53 3.20 8.95 13.30
N THR A 54 2.78 8.74 12.05
CA THR A 54 2.47 9.81 11.09
C THR A 54 0.99 10.16 11.08
N VAL A 55 0.16 9.47 11.88
CA VAL A 55 -1.27 9.78 12.02
C VAL A 55 -1.49 10.85 13.10
N ARG A 56 -2.34 11.81 12.76
CA ARG A 56 -2.72 12.97 13.58
C ARG A 56 -3.69 12.62 14.70
N SER A 57 -4.51 11.58 14.57
CA SER A 57 -5.50 11.25 15.59
C SER A 57 -5.04 10.19 16.58
N THR A 58 -5.63 10.21 17.77
CA THR A 58 -5.59 9.09 18.72
C THR A 58 -6.62 8.01 18.42
N ASP A 59 -7.53 8.21 17.47
CA ASP A 59 -8.48 7.19 16.99
C ASP A 59 -8.12 6.76 15.56
N VAL A 60 -7.61 5.54 15.42
CA VAL A 60 -7.01 5.05 14.17
C VAL A 60 -7.67 3.75 13.75
N THR A 61 -8.15 3.69 12.50
CA THR A 61 -8.64 2.47 11.88
C THR A 61 -7.72 2.08 10.73
N VAL A 62 -7.24 0.84 10.72
CA VAL A 62 -6.25 0.30 9.80
C VAL A 62 -6.91 -0.78 8.96
N ILE A 63 -6.94 -0.56 7.64
CA ILE A 63 -7.55 -1.44 6.66
C ILE A 63 -6.45 -2.08 5.80
N PRO A 64 -6.27 -3.40 5.83
CA PRO A 64 -5.41 -4.10 4.89
C PRO A 64 -6.01 -4.07 3.48
N MET A 65 -5.28 -3.49 2.53
CA MET A 65 -5.67 -3.42 1.11
C MET A 65 -5.31 -4.72 0.37
N PHE A 66 -5.86 -5.84 0.82
CA PHE A 66 -5.64 -7.19 0.27
C PHE A 66 -6.95 -7.84 -0.17
N ILE A 67 -6.89 -8.69 -1.20
CA ILE A 67 -8.07 -9.38 -1.74
C ILE A 67 -8.43 -10.66 -0.97
N SER A 68 -7.54 -11.12 -0.07
CA SER A 68 -7.70 -12.36 0.70
C SER A 68 -7.04 -12.26 2.07
N GLU A 69 -7.45 -13.15 2.97
CA GLU A 69 -6.80 -13.39 4.25
C GLU A 69 -5.65 -14.40 4.15
N GLY A 70 -4.70 -14.26 5.07
CA GLY A 70 -3.69 -15.27 5.29
C GLY A 70 -2.49 -14.71 6.03
N TYR A 71 -1.34 -15.34 5.81
CA TYR A 71 -0.11 -15.05 6.52
C TYR A 71 0.25 -13.56 6.67
N PHE A 72 0.05 -12.77 5.62
CA PHE A 72 0.35 -11.33 5.66
C PHE A 72 -0.61 -10.57 6.58
N THR A 73 -1.91 -10.75 6.39
CA THR A 73 -2.95 -10.02 7.13
C THR A 73 -3.12 -10.53 8.56
N GLU A 74 -2.79 -11.79 8.82
CA GLU A 74 -2.95 -12.44 10.12
C GLU A 74 -1.68 -12.43 10.99
N THR A 75 -0.49 -12.31 10.37
CA THR A 75 0.79 -12.42 11.09
C THR A 75 1.73 -11.25 10.81
N VAL A 76 2.05 -10.97 9.54
CA VAL A 76 3.09 -9.98 9.21
C VAL A 76 2.66 -8.57 9.58
N ILE A 77 1.50 -8.11 9.10
CA ILE A 77 1.03 -6.74 9.33
C ILE A 77 0.79 -6.48 10.83
N PRO A 78 0.05 -7.34 11.57
CA PRO A 78 -0.13 -7.14 13.01
C PRO A 78 1.16 -7.10 13.80
N ARG A 79 2.15 -7.94 13.44
CA ARG A 79 3.48 -7.95 14.09
C ARG A 79 4.24 -6.65 13.84
N GLU A 80 4.32 -6.20 12.59
CA GLU A 80 5.08 -4.98 12.24
C GLU A 80 4.42 -3.70 12.78
N LEU A 81 3.08 -3.69 12.93
CA LEU A 81 2.34 -2.63 13.63
C LEU A 81 2.43 -2.71 15.16
N GLY A 82 2.92 -3.82 15.72
CA GLY A 82 3.03 -4.02 17.16
C GLY A 82 1.71 -4.31 17.88
N LEU A 83 0.72 -4.90 17.19
CA LEU A 83 -0.62 -5.17 17.76
C LEU A 83 -0.66 -6.35 18.74
N GLY A 84 0.41 -7.14 18.84
CA GLY A 84 0.43 -8.34 19.68
C GLY A 84 -0.69 -9.33 19.33
N HIS A 85 -0.99 -9.46 18.03
CA HIS A 85 -1.98 -10.39 17.48
C HIS A 85 -1.31 -11.31 16.46
N GLN A 86 -1.75 -12.57 16.43
CA GLN A 86 -1.32 -13.55 15.44
C GLN A 86 -2.48 -14.52 15.15
N GLY A 87 -2.66 -14.84 13.88
CA GLY A 87 -3.69 -15.76 13.40
C GLY A 87 -4.97 -15.05 12.94
N PRO A 88 -6.06 -15.81 12.73
CA PRO A 88 -7.31 -15.28 12.19
C PRO A 88 -7.80 -14.03 12.93
N VAL A 89 -8.19 -13.02 12.16
CA VAL A 89 -8.76 -11.78 12.68
C VAL A 89 -10.28 -11.97 12.76
N PRO A 90 -10.95 -11.62 13.88
CA PRO A 90 -12.40 -11.75 13.96
C PRO A 90 -13.10 -10.75 13.01
N PRO A 91 -14.38 -10.97 12.65
CA PRO A 91 -15.12 -10.09 11.73
C PRO A 91 -15.05 -8.60 12.09
N GLU A 92 -15.21 -8.27 13.37
CA GLU A 92 -15.12 -6.90 13.89
C GLU A 92 -13.66 -6.39 14.00
N GLY A 93 -12.65 -7.20 13.72
CA GLY A 93 -11.25 -6.82 13.84
C GLY A 93 -10.73 -6.79 15.28
N VAL A 94 -9.47 -6.35 15.42
CA VAL A 94 -8.73 -6.31 16.69
C VAL A 94 -8.45 -4.87 17.08
N ALA A 95 -8.74 -4.51 18.34
CA ALA A 95 -8.43 -3.20 18.90
C ALA A 95 -7.29 -3.28 19.92
N ARG A 96 -6.38 -2.31 19.89
CA ARG A 96 -5.26 -2.16 20.84
C ARG A 96 -5.00 -0.70 21.16
N VAL A 97 -4.52 -0.42 22.37
CA VAL A 97 -4.00 0.90 22.73
C VAL A 97 -2.48 0.89 22.60
N LEU A 98 -1.95 1.68 21.67
CA LEU A 98 -0.52 1.79 21.37
C LEU A 98 -0.07 3.26 21.46
N GLY A 99 0.83 3.57 22.39
CA GLY A 99 1.43 4.92 22.48
C GLY A 99 0.42 6.06 22.67
N GLY A 100 -0.75 5.78 23.28
CA GLY A 100 -1.84 6.75 23.44
C GLY A 100 -2.89 6.72 22.33
N LYS A 101 -2.70 5.93 21.28
CA LYS A 101 -3.66 5.74 20.18
C LYS A 101 -4.48 4.47 20.38
N THR A 102 -5.78 4.55 20.15
CA THR A 102 -6.63 3.38 19.93
C THR A 102 -6.53 2.99 18.46
N VAL A 103 -5.90 1.84 18.20
CA VAL A 103 -5.67 1.30 16.86
C VAL A 103 -6.58 0.10 16.65
N ARG A 104 -7.47 0.20 15.65
CA ARG A 104 -8.36 -0.86 15.19
C ARG A 104 -7.85 -1.43 13.89
N TYR A 105 -7.54 -2.72 13.87
CA TYR A 105 -7.08 -3.45 12.70
C TYR A 105 -8.19 -4.37 12.21
N THR A 106 -8.65 -4.16 10.99
CA THR A 106 -9.80 -4.87 10.42
C THR A 106 -9.37 -6.11 9.63
N LEU A 107 -10.35 -6.85 9.16
CA LEU A 107 -10.16 -7.76 8.03
C LEU A 107 -9.75 -7.01 6.75
N PRO A 108 -9.07 -7.68 5.80
CA PRO A 108 -8.81 -7.12 4.49
C PRO A 108 -10.11 -6.89 3.70
N TYR A 109 -10.12 -5.91 2.77
CA TYR A 109 -11.35 -5.58 2.03
C TYR A 109 -11.92 -6.74 1.22
N GLY A 110 -11.05 -7.59 0.65
CA GLY A 110 -11.50 -8.62 -0.28
C GLY A 110 -12.35 -9.72 0.35
N VAL A 111 -12.30 -9.90 1.68
CA VAL A 111 -13.12 -10.91 2.36
C VAL A 111 -14.46 -10.39 2.84
N HIS A 112 -14.70 -9.08 2.69
CA HIS A 112 -15.93 -8.46 3.14
C HIS A 112 -17.11 -8.88 2.24
N PRO A 113 -18.28 -9.25 2.80
CA PRO A 113 -19.43 -9.70 2.02
C PRO A 113 -19.90 -8.74 0.93
N ALA A 114 -19.78 -7.42 1.15
CA ALA A 114 -20.17 -6.40 0.16
C ALA A 114 -19.32 -6.41 -1.13
N MET A 115 -18.26 -7.21 -1.21
CA MET A 115 -17.56 -7.45 -2.47
C MET A 115 -18.46 -8.09 -3.54
N SER A 116 -19.56 -8.77 -3.15
CA SER A 116 -20.57 -9.23 -4.11
C SER A 116 -21.18 -8.09 -4.91
N GLU A 117 -21.42 -6.93 -4.26
CA GLU A 117 -21.97 -5.74 -4.93
C GLU A 117 -20.96 -5.15 -5.91
N VAL A 118 -19.67 -5.17 -5.57
CA VAL A 118 -18.60 -4.72 -6.47
C VAL A 118 -18.47 -5.64 -7.70
N ILE A 119 -18.59 -6.96 -7.50
CA ILE A 119 -18.61 -7.93 -8.61
C ILE A 119 -19.82 -7.66 -9.52
N LEU A 120 -21.00 -7.43 -8.93
CA LEU A 120 -22.21 -7.13 -9.68
C LEU A 120 -22.10 -5.81 -10.44
N ALA A 121 -21.52 -4.77 -9.84
CA ALA A 121 -21.24 -3.49 -10.50
C ALA A 121 -20.31 -3.69 -11.70
N ARG A 122 -19.20 -4.42 -11.53
CA ARG A 122 -18.29 -4.81 -12.62
C ARG A 122 -18.99 -5.56 -13.75
N ALA A 123 -19.89 -6.48 -13.41
CA ALA A 123 -20.65 -7.21 -14.42
C ALA A 123 -21.56 -6.27 -15.23
N ARG A 124 -22.21 -5.30 -14.58
CA ARG A 124 -23.08 -4.32 -15.24
C ARG A 124 -22.33 -3.31 -16.10
N GLU A 125 -21.06 -3.02 -15.81
CA GLU A 125 -20.24 -2.13 -16.66
C GLU A 125 -20.02 -2.71 -18.06
N VAL A 126 -19.76 -4.01 -18.16
CA VAL A 126 -19.54 -4.68 -19.45
C VAL A 126 -20.82 -5.20 -20.08
N LEU A 127 -21.88 -5.39 -19.28
CA LEU A 127 -23.18 -5.86 -19.74
C LEU A 127 -24.34 -5.13 -19.02
N PRO A 128 -24.68 -3.89 -19.44
CA PRO A 128 -25.67 -3.06 -18.73
C PRO A 128 -27.08 -3.65 -18.67
N ASP A 129 -27.45 -4.47 -19.65
CA ASP A 129 -28.74 -5.13 -19.80
C ASP A 129 -28.71 -6.60 -19.34
N LEU A 130 -27.74 -6.99 -18.50
CA LEU A 130 -27.68 -8.33 -17.92
C LEU A 130 -29.01 -8.69 -17.22
N ASN A 131 -29.40 -9.95 -17.32
CA ASN A 131 -30.64 -10.44 -16.74
C ASN A 131 -30.53 -11.92 -16.33
N ALA A 132 -31.46 -12.36 -15.49
CA ALA A 132 -31.42 -13.69 -14.91
C ALA A 132 -31.90 -14.82 -15.84
N GLU A 133 -32.39 -14.51 -17.04
CA GLU A 133 -32.91 -15.53 -17.95
C GLU A 133 -31.81 -16.14 -18.83
N ASP A 134 -30.82 -15.33 -19.23
CA ASP A 134 -29.87 -15.70 -20.28
C ASP A 134 -28.39 -15.42 -19.96
N THR A 135 -28.09 -14.87 -18.77
CA THR A 135 -26.74 -14.43 -18.41
C THR A 135 -26.12 -15.29 -17.31
N ALA A 136 -24.95 -15.85 -17.59
CA ALA A 136 -24.05 -16.47 -16.61
C ALA A 136 -23.04 -15.47 -16.06
N LEU A 137 -22.64 -15.67 -14.80
CA LEU A 137 -21.48 -14.99 -14.21
C LEU A 137 -20.38 -16.00 -13.85
N ILE A 138 -19.15 -15.71 -14.23
CA ILE A 138 -17.95 -16.39 -13.75
C ILE A 138 -17.22 -15.44 -12.79
N VAL A 139 -17.16 -15.78 -11.51
CA VAL A 139 -16.27 -15.13 -10.54
C VAL A 139 -14.94 -15.87 -10.57
N LEU A 140 -13.92 -15.22 -11.11
CA LEU A 140 -12.65 -15.87 -11.41
C LEU A 140 -11.60 -15.56 -10.33
N GLY A 141 -11.20 -16.58 -9.56
CA GLY A 141 -10.11 -16.49 -8.60
C GLY A 141 -8.76 -16.88 -9.21
N HIS A 142 -7.67 -16.54 -8.53
CA HIS A 142 -6.36 -17.11 -8.88
C HIS A 142 -6.31 -18.61 -8.57
N GLY A 143 -6.79 -18.99 -7.39
CA GLY A 143 -6.66 -20.34 -6.84
C GLY A 143 -5.27 -20.59 -6.28
N THR A 144 -5.19 -21.31 -5.16
CA THR A 144 -3.91 -21.76 -4.62
C THR A 144 -4.07 -22.96 -3.70
N THR A 145 -3.20 -23.95 -3.89
CA THR A 145 -3.11 -25.12 -2.99
C THR A 145 -2.51 -24.78 -1.62
N ARG A 146 -1.93 -23.59 -1.45
CA ARG A 146 -1.18 -23.20 -0.24
C ARG A 146 -2.06 -22.61 0.87
N ASN A 147 -3.23 -22.05 0.55
CA ASN A 147 -4.10 -21.43 1.55
C ASN A 147 -5.58 -21.59 1.17
N GLN A 148 -6.29 -22.53 1.80
CA GLN A 148 -7.71 -22.79 1.53
C GLN A 148 -8.62 -21.56 1.75
N ASN A 149 -8.19 -20.57 2.55
CA ASN A 149 -8.98 -19.36 2.80
C ASN A 149 -9.12 -18.48 1.55
N SER A 150 -8.20 -18.51 0.58
CA SER A 150 -8.32 -17.68 -0.63
C SER A 150 -9.53 -18.06 -1.49
N ASN A 151 -9.85 -19.35 -1.56
CA ASN A 151 -10.88 -19.86 -2.46
C ASN A 151 -12.27 -19.72 -1.83
N ARG A 152 -12.34 -19.81 -0.49
CA ARG A 152 -13.58 -19.61 0.27
C ARG A 152 -14.22 -18.26 -0.02
N VAL A 153 -13.42 -17.22 -0.28
CA VAL A 153 -13.91 -15.89 -0.63
C VAL A 153 -14.61 -15.91 -2.00
N ILE A 154 -14.01 -16.59 -2.98
CA ILE A 154 -14.58 -16.72 -4.33
C ILE A 154 -15.89 -17.49 -4.29
N TYR A 155 -15.90 -18.65 -3.65
CA TYR A 155 -17.10 -19.45 -3.47
C TYR A 155 -18.19 -18.68 -2.71
N GLY A 156 -17.84 -18.02 -1.61
CA GLY A 156 -18.80 -17.23 -0.83
C GLY A 156 -19.38 -16.04 -1.59
N ASN A 157 -18.61 -15.39 -2.46
CA ASN A 157 -19.16 -14.36 -3.35
C ASN A 157 -20.07 -14.98 -4.42
N ALA A 158 -19.66 -16.08 -5.04
CA ALA A 158 -20.48 -16.80 -6.01
C ALA A 158 -21.82 -17.27 -5.40
N ASP A 159 -21.81 -17.78 -4.16
CA ASP A 159 -23.01 -18.18 -3.43
C ASP A 159 -23.97 -17.00 -3.24
N ARG A 160 -23.48 -15.87 -2.72
CA ARG A 160 -24.31 -14.65 -2.57
C ARG A 160 -24.87 -14.15 -3.88
N LEU A 161 -24.09 -14.22 -4.96
CA LEU A 161 -24.52 -13.79 -6.29
C LEU A 161 -25.55 -14.74 -6.91
N ARG A 162 -25.50 -16.05 -6.62
CA ARG A 162 -26.60 -16.97 -6.97
C ARG A 162 -27.88 -16.60 -6.24
N ASP A 163 -27.77 -16.37 -4.93
CA ASP A 163 -28.93 -16.05 -4.10
C ASP A 163 -29.54 -14.68 -4.44
N SER A 164 -28.78 -13.77 -5.07
CA SER A 164 -29.26 -12.45 -5.51
C SER A 164 -30.28 -12.51 -6.66
N GLY A 165 -30.31 -13.60 -7.43
CA GLY A 165 -31.23 -13.77 -8.55
C GLY A 165 -30.97 -12.87 -9.77
N HIS A 166 -29.76 -12.32 -9.93
CA HIS A 166 -29.38 -11.49 -11.08
C HIS A 166 -28.90 -12.27 -12.31
N PHE A 167 -28.57 -13.55 -12.15
CA PHE A 167 -27.95 -14.39 -13.18
C PHE A 167 -28.68 -15.73 -13.30
N ALA A 168 -28.70 -16.30 -14.50
CA ALA A 168 -29.20 -17.64 -14.76
C ALA A 168 -28.32 -18.70 -14.06
N GLU A 169 -27.02 -18.46 -14.03
CA GLU A 169 -26.03 -19.32 -13.39
C GLU A 169 -24.83 -18.50 -12.90
N VAL A 170 -24.19 -18.93 -11.81
CA VAL A 170 -22.97 -18.31 -11.30
C VAL A 170 -21.94 -19.38 -10.94
N HIS A 171 -20.77 -19.27 -11.54
CA HIS A 171 -19.66 -20.22 -11.40
C HIS A 171 -18.46 -19.56 -10.72
N ALA A 172 -17.77 -20.32 -9.88
CA ALA A 172 -16.46 -19.97 -9.38
C ALA A 172 -15.43 -20.81 -10.14
N LEU A 173 -14.54 -20.17 -10.89
CA LEU A 173 -13.45 -20.83 -11.62
C LEU A 173 -12.11 -20.25 -11.16
N PHE A 174 -11.02 -20.96 -11.45
CA PHE A 174 -9.68 -20.61 -10.97
C PHE A 174 -8.60 -20.77 -12.04
N LEU A 175 -7.47 -20.08 -11.90
CA LEU A 175 -6.31 -20.27 -12.79
C LEU A 175 -5.54 -21.55 -12.46
N ASP A 176 -5.16 -21.71 -11.20
CA ASP A 176 -4.17 -22.71 -10.79
C ASP A 176 -4.75 -23.99 -10.16
N GLU A 177 -6.06 -24.07 -10.01
CA GLU A 177 -6.73 -25.20 -9.37
C GLU A 177 -8.08 -25.51 -10.03
N ASP A 178 -8.65 -26.66 -9.70
CA ASP A 178 -9.96 -27.05 -10.20
C ASP A 178 -11.09 -26.37 -9.41
N PRO A 179 -12.20 -25.99 -10.08
CA PRO A 179 -12.42 -26.04 -11.54
C PRO A 179 -11.65 -24.92 -12.27
N LYS A 180 -10.87 -25.31 -13.28
CA LYS A 180 -9.99 -24.38 -14.02
C LYS A 180 -10.78 -23.47 -14.95
N VAL A 181 -10.27 -22.26 -15.17
CA VAL A 181 -10.88 -21.27 -16.06
C VAL A 181 -11.03 -21.79 -17.49
N GLY A 182 -10.07 -22.59 -17.98
CA GLY A 182 -10.15 -23.19 -19.31
C GLY A 182 -11.29 -24.21 -19.50
N THR A 183 -11.92 -24.70 -18.43
CA THR A 183 -13.07 -25.62 -18.52
C THR A 183 -14.41 -24.90 -18.55
N TRP A 184 -14.42 -23.56 -18.71
CA TRP A 184 -15.65 -22.77 -18.74
C TRP A 184 -16.69 -23.25 -19.80
N PRO A 185 -16.32 -23.67 -21.03
CA PRO A 185 -17.32 -24.06 -22.03
C PRO A 185 -18.10 -25.32 -21.65
N ASP A 186 -17.52 -26.16 -20.79
CA ASP A 186 -18.12 -27.42 -20.35
C ASP A 186 -19.15 -27.23 -19.23
N VAL A 187 -19.05 -26.14 -18.47
CA VAL A 187 -19.85 -25.91 -17.27
C VAL A 187 -20.89 -24.80 -17.42
N VAL A 188 -20.67 -23.84 -18.33
CA VAL A 188 -21.54 -22.68 -18.56
C VAL A 188 -22.49 -22.97 -19.72
N LYS A 189 -23.79 -22.83 -19.49
CA LYS A 189 -24.87 -23.11 -20.45
C LYS A 189 -25.52 -21.84 -20.99
N ALA A 190 -25.51 -20.75 -20.23
CA ALA A 190 -26.19 -19.53 -20.63
C ALA A 190 -25.52 -18.91 -21.88
N PRO A 191 -26.29 -18.32 -22.81
CA PRO A 191 -25.73 -17.76 -24.05
C PRO A 191 -24.86 -16.52 -23.82
N ARG A 192 -25.07 -15.78 -22.74
CA ARG A 192 -24.26 -14.60 -22.39
C ARG A 192 -23.45 -14.92 -21.15
N VAL A 193 -22.14 -14.71 -21.19
CA VAL A 193 -21.24 -15.06 -20.09
C VAL A 193 -20.47 -13.82 -19.69
N VAL A 194 -20.63 -13.37 -18.45
CA VAL A 194 -19.83 -12.28 -17.89
C VAL A 194 -18.73 -12.87 -17.03
N VAL A 195 -17.48 -12.45 -17.26
CA VAL A 195 -16.32 -12.92 -16.50
C VAL A 195 -15.78 -11.76 -15.69
N VAL A 196 -15.74 -11.92 -14.37
CA VAL A 196 -15.23 -10.91 -13.45
C VAL A 196 -14.02 -11.46 -12.68
N PRO A 197 -12.79 -11.00 -12.99
CA PRO A 197 -11.58 -11.39 -12.26
C PRO A 197 -11.59 -10.83 -10.83
N PHE A 198 -11.50 -11.70 -9.83
CA PHE A 198 -11.38 -11.35 -8.42
C PHE A 198 -9.93 -11.08 -8.01
N PHE A 199 -9.34 -10.04 -8.58
CA PHE A 199 -7.94 -9.63 -8.37
C PHE A 199 -7.86 -8.21 -7.80
N ALA A 200 -6.81 -7.93 -7.03
CA ALA A 200 -6.62 -6.62 -6.39
C ALA A 200 -6.26 -5.50 -7.39
N SER A 201 -5.65 -5.84 -8.53
CA SER A 201 -5.23 -4.91 -9.57
C SER A 201 -5.16 -5.62 -10.91
N GLU A 202 -5.00 -4.85 -11.98
CA GLU A 202 -4.57 -5.38 -13.26
C GLU A 202 -3.14 -5.90 -13.17
N GLY A 203 -2.84 -6.90 -13.99
CA GLY A 203 -1.52 -7.49 -14.14
C GLY A 203 -1.49 -8.48 -15.31
N TRP A 204 -0.35 -9.13 -15.47
CA TRP A 204 -0.13 -10.07 -16.57
C TRP A 204 -1.22 -11.15 -16.66
N HIS A 205 -1.63 -11.74 -15.53
CA HIS A 205 -2.71 -12.73 -15.53
C HIS A 205 -4.05 -12.18 -16.06
N THR A 206 -4.46 -10.99 -15.63
CA THR A 206 -5.75 -10.41 -16.04
C THR A 206 -5.71 -9.88 -17.48
N LEU A 207 -4.53 -9.62 -18.03
CA LEU A 207 -4.38 -9.02 -19.36
C LEU A 207 -4.00 -10.03 -20.45
N GLU A 208 -3.29 -11.11 -20.08
CA GLU A 208 -2.75 -12.10 -21.03
C GLU A 208 -3.24 -13.51 -20.69
N THR A 209 -2.89 -14.07 -19.53
CA THR A 209 -3.15 -15.49 -19.21
C THR A 209 -4.63 -15.85 -19.25
N ILE A 210 -5.49 -15.06 -18.59
CA ILE A 210 -6.92 -15.34 -18.52
C ILE A 210 -7.55 -15.25 -19.92
N PRO A 211 -7.32 -14.16 -20.69
CA PRO A 211 -7.73 -14.10 -22.10
C PRO A 211 -7.25 -15.27 -22.94
N GLU A 212 -5.98 -15.67 -22.83
CA GLU A 212 -5.41 -16.80 -23.57
C GLU A 212 -6.10 -18.13 -23.21
N ASP A 213 -6.21 -18.45 -21.92
CA ASP A 213 -6.84 -19.69 -21.43
C ASP A 213 -8.32 -19.80 -21.80
N MET A 214 -9.00 -18.66 -21.94
CA MET A 214 -10.42 -18.60 -22.33
C MET A 214 -10.63 -18.43 -23.84
N GLY A 215 -9.57 -18.18 -24.62
CA GLY A 215 -9.66 -17.90 -26.06
C GLY A 215 -10.29 -16.55 -26.41
N LEU A 216 -10.15 -15.53 -25.55
CA LEU A 216 -10.72 -14.21 -25.74
C LEU A 216 -9.90 -13.37 -26.72
N THR A 217 -10.58 -12.61 -27.58
CA THR A 217 -9.96 -11.70 -28.55
C THR A 217 -10.10 -10.21 -28.16
N GLY A 218 -10.81 -9.95 -27.06
CA GLY A 218 -11.03 -8.61 -26.52
C GLY A 218 -12.02 -8.63 -25.37
N ALA A 219 -12.53 -7.45 -25.00
CA ALA A 219 -13.53 -7.29 -23.95
C ALA A 219 -14.86 -8.01 -24.25
N VAL A 220 -15.17 -8.23 -25.52
CA VAL A 220 -16.31 -9.03 -25.97
C VAL A 220 -15.81 -10.03 -27.01
N THR A 221 -16.11 -11.31 -26.82
CA THR A 221 -15.73 -12.40 -27.75
C THR A 221 -16.92 -13.30 -28.02
N GLU A 222 -17.22 -13.54 -29.29
CA GLU A 222 -18.27 -14.47 -29.72
C GLU A 222 -17.69 -15.86 -30.03
N PHE A 223 -18.30 -16.90 -29.48
CA PHE A 223 -17.96 -18.30 -29.71
C PHE A 223 -19.13 -18.97 -30.43
N ALA A 224 -18.92 -19.34 -31.69
CA ALA A 224 -19.95 -19.96 -32.53
C ALA A 224 -20.14 -21.46 -32.26
N ASP A 225 -19.12 -22.13 -31.72
CA ASP A 225 -19.07 -23.57 -31.53
C ASP A 225 -18.64 -23.89 -30.08
N THR A 226 -19.60 -23.83 -29.15
CA THR A 226 -19.42 -24.33 -27.78
C THR A 226 -20.33 -25.54 -27.53
N PRO A 227 -20.05 -26.37 -26.52
CA PRO A 227 -20.83 -27.58 -26.25
C PRO A 227 -22.34 -27.36 -26.02
N ASN A 228 -22.74 -26.18 -25.52
CA ASN A 228 -24.11 -25.92 -25.09
C ASN A 228 -24.93 -25.09 -26.10
N ALA A 229 -24.33 -24.08 -26.73
CA ALA A 229 -24.90 -23.20 -27.76
C ALA A 229 -23.87 -22.14 -28.20
N PRO A 230 -24.09 -21.34 -29.26
CA PRO A 230 -23.29 -20.13 -29.45
C PRO A 230 -23.34 -19.23 -28.20
N GLN A 231 -22.17 -18.80 -27.72
CA GLN A 231 -22.03 -18.00 -26.49
C GLN A 231 -21.25 -16.71 -26.77
N THR A 232 -21.60 -15.63 -26.07
CA THR A 232 -20.85 -14.38 -26.07
C THR A 232 -20.26 -14.13 -24.69
N VAL A 233 -18.94 -13.98 -24.62
CA VAL A 233 -18.22 -13.70 -23.37
C VAL A 233 -17.89 -12.22 -23.27
N TYR A 234 -18.24 -11.62 -22.13
CA TYR A 234 -17.95 -10.24 -21.75
C TYR A 234 -16.93 -10.25 -20.62
N TYR A 235 -15.72 -9.78 -20.89
CA TYR A 235 -14.59 -9.81 -19.96
C TYR A 235 -14.44 -8.46 -19.25
N ALA A 236 -14.63 -8.46 -17.93
CA ALA A 236 -14.55 -7.27 -17.11
C ALA A 236 -13.13 -7.01 -16.59
N ALA A 237 -12.87 -5.74 -16.25
CA ALA A 237 -11.70 -5.37 -15.46
C ALA A 237 -11.77 -6.03 -14.05
N PRO A 238 -10.62 -6.25 -13.40
CA PRO A 238 -10.60 -6.87 -12.08
C PRO A 238 -11.37 -6.05 -11.02
N VAL A 239 -11.95 -6.74 -10.05
CA VAL A 239 -12.78 -6.10 -8.99
C VAL A 239 -12.01 -5.06 -8.18
N GLY A 240 -10.72 -5.30 -7.91
CA GLY A 240 -9.89 -4.45 -7.08
C GLY A 240 -9.54 -3.10 -7.71
N THR A 241 -9.92 -2.86 -8.97
CA THR A 241 -9.81 -1.54 -9.61
C THR A 241 -11.12 -0.75 -9.59
N HIS A 242 -12.21 -1.28 -9.04
CA HIS A 242 -13.53 -0.63 -9.07
C HIS A 242 -13.67 0.40 -7.95
N PRO A 243 -14.18 1.61 -8.21
CA PRO A 243 -14.31 2.66 -7.19
C PRO A 243 -15.15 2.25 -5.97
N ASP A 244 -16.15 1.39 -6.14
CA ASP A 244 -17.01 0.90 -5.04
C ASP A 244 -16.28 0.06 -3.98
N VAL A 245 -15.03 -0.37 -4.22
CA VAL A 245 -14.18 -0.92 -3.15
C VAL A 245 -14.01 0.11 -2.02
N ALA A 246 -14.07 1.42 -2.31
CA ALA A 246 -14.08 2.45 -1.27
C ALA A 246 -15.30 2.33 -0.33
N GLU A 247 -16.46 1.90 -0.82
CA GLU A 247 -17.63 1.65 0.04
C GLU A 247 -17.37 0.47 0.97
N VAL A 248 -16.76 -0.60 0.44
CA VAL A 248 -16.38 -1.78 1.23
C VAL A 248 -15.39 -1.40 2.33
N VAL A 249 -14.41 -0.56 2.02
CA VAL A 249 -13.43 -0.03 2.98
C VAL A 249 -14.13 0.79 4.08
N LEU A 250 -15.10 1.63 3.72
CA LEU A 250 -15.86 2.44 4.69
C LEU A 250 -16.75 1.58 5.58
N GLN A 251 -17.40 0.55 5.03
CA GLN A 251 -18.20 -0.40 5.80
C GLN A 251 -17.33 -1.15 6.82
N LEU A 252 -16.19 -1.71 6.38
CA LEU A 252 -15.21 -2.34 7.29
C LEU A 252 -14.78 -1.42 8.42
N ALA A 253 -14.53 -0.14 8.10
CA ALA A 253 -14.09 0.82 9.10
C ALA A 253 -15.21 1.19 10.09
N GLN A 254 -16.48 1.16 9.68
CA GLN A 254 -17.64 1.37 10.53
C GLN A 254 -17.93 0.16 11.44
N GLU A 255 -17.72 -1.06 10.93
CA GLU A 255 -17.92 -2.32 11.64
C GLU A 255 -16.78 -2.66 12.60
N ALA A 256 -15.67 -1.92 12.53
CA ALA A 256 -14.49 -2.16 13.34
C ALA A 256 -14.79 -2.09 14.85
N ARG A 257 -14.14 -2.97 15.62
CA ARG A 257 -14.37 -3.19 17.04
C ARG A 257 -14.21 -1.89 17.83
N GLY A 258 -15.31 -1.44 18.43
CA GLY A 258 -15.35 -0.21 19.21
C GLY A 258 -15.21 1.06 18.36
N ALA A 259 -15.49 1.00 17.05
CA ALA A 259 -15.68 2.17 16.22
C ALA A 259 -16.88 2.98 16.73
N SER A 260 -16.74 4.30 16.74
CA SER A 260 -17.81 5.20 17.11
C SER A 260 -17.71 6.50 16.31
N GLY A 261 -18.83 7.20 16.18
CA GLY A 261 -18.87 8.52 15.52
C GLY A 261 -18.15 9.62 16.30
N ALA A 262 -17.90 9.44 17.60
CA ALA A 262 -17.26 10.46 18.44
C ALA A 262 -15.77 10.66 18.10
N GLY A 263 -15.11 9.63 17.55
CA GLY A 263 -13.67 9.65 17.25
C GLY A 263 -12.80 9.84 18.49
N GLY A 264 -11.54 10.24 18.28
CA GLY A 264 -10.57 10.58 19.32
C GLY A 264 -10.07 12.02 19.21
N ASP A 265 -9.00 12.31 19.94
CA ASP A 265 -8.37 13.62 20.01
C ASP A 265 -7.24 13.76 18.97
N GLU A 266 -6.66 14.95 18.89
CA GLU A 266 -5.39 15.17 18.19
C GLU A 266 -4.24 14.57 19.01
N ASP A 267 -3.32 13.88 18.34
CA ASP A 267 -2.11 13.35 18.95
C ASP A 267 -1.12 14.49 19.22
N HIS A 268 -0.88 14.76 20.51
CA HIS A 268 -0.05 15.87 20.93
C HIS A 268 1.41 15.75 20.46
N GLY A 269 1.95 14.54 20.36
CA GLY A 269 3.33 14.31 19.92
C GLY A 269 3.49 14.64 18.44
N HIS A 270 2.56 14.16 17.62
CA HIS A 270 2.46 14.48 16.21
C HIS A 270 2.25 15.99 15.98
N ALA A 271 1.26 16.58 16.66
CA ALA A 271 0.95 18.01 16.53
C ALA A 271 2.16 18.89 16.91
N ALA A 272 2.87 18.56 17.99
CA ALA A 272 4.07 19.30 18.39
C ALA A 272 5.19 19.23 17.33
N ALA A 273 5.43 18.05 16.73
CA ALA A 273 6.43 17.88 15.68
C ALA A 273 6.13 18.76 14.45
N TRP A 274 4.88 18.74 13.98
CA TRP A 274 4.48 19.53 12.82
C TRP A 274 4.40 21.03 13.12
N ASN A 275 3.95 21.44 14.30
CA ASN A 275 3.98 22.84 14.72
C ASN A 275 5.42 23.39 14.73
N ALA A 276 6.37 22.61 15.27
CA ALA A 276 7.79 22.97 15.24
C ALA A 276 8.33 23.05 13.81
N PHE A 277 7.94 22.11 12.93
CA PHE A 277 8.40 22.08 11.55
C PHE A 277 7.83 23.24 10.73
N LEU A 278 6.54 23.54 10.86
CA LEU A 278 5.90 24.68 10.20
C LEU A 278 6.53 26.01 10.64
N ALA A 279 6.94 26.13 11.91
CA ALA A 279 7.70 27.29 12.38
C ALA A 279 9.07 27.46 11.68
N LEU A 280 9.73 26.35 11.29
CA LEU A 280 10.92 26.40 10.44
C LEU A 280 10.56 26.77 9.01
N ALA A 281 9.54 26.12 8.44
CA ALA A 281 9.13 26.34 7.05
C ALA A 281 8.74 27.80 6.76
N ARG A 282 8.06 28.47 7.71
CA ARG A 282 7.71 29.91 7.63
C ARG A 282 8.91 30.84 7.48
N ARG A 283 10.12 30.39 7.85
CA ARG A 283 11.38 31.16 7.69
C ARG A 283 12.20 30.73 6.46
N GLY A 284 11.71 29.74 5.71
CA GLY A 284 12.52 29.00 4.76
C GLY A 284 13.36 27.94 5.47
N THR A 285 13.35 26.72 4.97
CA THR A 285 14.10 25.60 5.57
C THR A 285 14.54 24.59 4.52
N ARG A 286 15.38 23.64 4.93
CA ARG A 286 15.78 22.48 4.14
C ARG A 286 15.61 21.22 4.96
N ILE A 287 15.20 20.15 4.29
CA ILE A 287 15.02 18.82 4.85
C ILE A 287 15.54 17.80 3.84
N GLY A 288 16.55 17.02 4.22
CA GLY A 288 17.23 16.13 3.29
C GLY A 288 17.77 16.87 2.07
N GLU A 289 17.28 16.48 0.90
CA GLU A 289 17.65 17.05 -0.41
C GLU A 289 16.65 18.10 -0.90
N ALA A 290 15.62 18.46 -0.13
CA ALA A 290 14.63 19.45 -0.52
C ALA A 290 14.80 20.78 0.20
N MET A 291 14.47 21.84 -0.53
CA MET A 291 14.38 23.21 -0.03
C MET A 291 12.92 23.65 -0.04
N ILE A 292 12.48 24.27 1.05
CA ILE A 292 11.12 24.76 1.26
C ILE A 292 11.20 26.27 1.49
N THR A 293 10.55 27.04 0.63
CA THR A 293 10.61 28.51 0.64
C THR A 293 9.21 29.10 0.75
N PRO A 294 8.90 29.97 1.73
CA PRO A 294 7.62 30.65 1.79
C PRO A 294 7.51 31.68 0.65
N GLN A 295 6.38 31.69 -0.06
CA GLN A 295 6.09 32.60 -1.16
C GLN A 295 4.64 33.09 -1.09
N ALA A 296 4.44 34.36 -0.69
CA ALA A 296 3.15 35.06 -0.74
C ALA A 296 1.95 34.26 -0.17
N GLY A 297 2.12 33.59 0.98
CA GLY A 297 1.07 32.78 1.63
C GLY A 297 1.01 31.31 1.17
N MET A 298 1.88 30.91 0.25
CA MET A 298 2.11 29.53 -0.17
C MET A 298 3.55 29.10 0.14
N TYR A 299 3.88 27.86 -0.17
CA TYR A 299 5.22 27.31 -0.10
C TYR A 299 5.64 26.79 -1.45
N GLU A 300 6.87 27.12 -1.83
CA GLU A 300 7.57 26.46 -2.91
C GLU A 300 8.50 25.38 -2.35
N LEU A 301 8.36 24.16 -2.85
CA LEU A 301 9.31 23.06 -2.63
C LEU A 301 10.07 22.80 -3.92
N ARG A 302 11.36 22.54 -3.83
CA ARG A 302 12.19 22.05 -4.95
C ARG A 302 13.37 21.23 -4.43
N HIS A 303 14.08 20.55 -5.32
CA HIS A 303 15.36 19.97 -4.97
C HIS A 303 16.36 21.08 -4.58
N ALA A 304 17.17 20.86 -3.54
CA ALA A 304 18.13 21.84 -3.01
C ALA A 304 19.21 22.24 -4.04
N LEU A 305 19.61 21.30 -4.91
CA LEU A 305 20.50 21.57 -6.04
C LEU A 305 19.84 22.36 -7.20
N ASP A 306 18.53 22.55 -7.21
CA ASP A 306 17.82 23.44 -8.14
C ASP A 306 17.62 24.85 -7.55
N GLU A 307 18.29 25.19 -6.45
CA GLU A 307 18.32 26.54 -5.91
C GLU A 307 18.88 27.53 -6.94
N GLY A 308 18.22 28.67 -7.11
CA GLY A 308 18.60 29.68 -8.10
C GLY A 308 18.22 29.35 -9.56
N ARG A 309 17.79 28.10 -9.85
CA ARG A 309 17.33 27.73 -11.19
C ARG A 309 16.01 28.45 -11.54
N PRO A 310 15.86 29.00 -12.77
CA PRO A 310 14.64 29.67 -13.21
C PRO A 310 13.42 28.75 -13.17
N ALA A 311 12.27 29.30 -12.77
CA ALA A 311 11.02 28.56 -12.70
C ALA A 311 10.58 27.97 -14.06
N ALA A 312 10.90 28.64 -15.17
CA ALA A 312 10.59 28.18 -16.52
C ALA A 312 11.33 26.89 -16.91
N ASP A 313 12.44 26.58 -16.23
CA ASP A 313 13.25 25.39 -16.49
C ASP A 313 12.85 24.19 -15.60
N LEU A 314 11.86 24.37 -14.72
CA LEU A 314 11.40 23.39 -13.75
C LEU A 314 9.95 22.98 -14.06
N GLN A 315 9.66 21.68 -13.96
CA GLN A 315 8.28 21.21 -14.00
C GLN A 315 7.53 21.73 -12.78
N THR A 316 6.49 22.53 -13.00
CA THR A 316 5.67 23.07 -11.92
C THR A 316 4.56 22.08 -11.56
N LEU A 317 4.47 21.73 -10.27
CA LEU A 317 3.49 20.84 -9.68
C LEU A 317 2.62 21.66 -8.72
N VAL A 318 1.31 21.46 -8.77
CA VAL A 318 0.33 22.25 -7.98
C VAL A 318 -0.56 21.37 -7.10
N THR A 319 -0.24 20.08 -6.99
CA THR A 319 -0.94 19.12 -6.14
C THR A 319 0.07 18.29 -5.34
N VAL A 320 -0.37 17.81 -4.19
CA VAL A 320 0.44 16.94 -3.31
C VAL A 320 0.69 15.58 -3.97
N GLU A 321 -0.29 15.08 -4.72
CA GLU A 321 -0.25 13.84 -5.48
C GLU A 321 0.73 13.96 -6.65
N GLY A 322 0.74 15.09 -7.36
CA GLY A 322 1.71 15.35 -8.42
C GLY A 322 3.14 15.39 -7.90
N LEU A 323 3.38 15.98 -6.71
CA LEU A 323 4.68 15.93 -6.04
C LEU A 323 5.08 14.49 -5.70
N ARG A 324 4.16 13.71 -5.11
CA ARG A 324 4.41 12.29 -4.79
C ARG A 324 4.80 11.53 -6.05
N ASP A 325 3.99 11.59 -7.10
CA ASP A 325 4.18 10.80 -8.32
C ASP A 325 5.49 11.17 -9.01
N ARG A 326 5.85 12.47 -9.03
CA ARG A 326 7.14 12.93 -9.55
C ARG A 326 8.34 12.42 -8.75
N THR A 327 8.20 12.29 -7.43
CA THR A 327 9.32 12.00 -6.50
C THR A 327 9.42 10.54 -6.06
N ARG A 328 8.48 9.67 -6.46
CA ARG A 328 8.56 8.22 -6.23
C ARG A 328 9.52 7.47 -7.15
N ARG A 329 10.11 8.16 -8.14
CA ARG A 329 11.12 7.61 -9.05
C ARG A 329 12.39 8.47 -9.02
N ASP A 330 13.55 7.86 -9.19
CA ASP A 330 14.83 8.58 -9.30
C ASP A 330 15.04 9.19 -10.69
N GLU A 331 16.20 9.82 -10.93
CA GLU A 331 16.52 10.41 -12.25
C GLU A 331 16.60 9.36 -13.38
N GLY A 332 16.85 8.09 -13.06
CA GLY A 332 16.86 6.97 -14.00
C GLY A 332 15.48 6.34 -14.22
N GLY A 333 14.44 6.84 -13.54
CA GLY A 333 13.08 6.30 -13.63
C GLY A 333 12.83 5.07 -12.73
N HIS A 334 13.82 4.64 -11.94
CA HIS A 334 13.68 3.51 -11.02
C HIS A 334 12.86 3.91 -9.80
N HIS A 335 12.10 2.96 -9.26
CA HIS A 335 11.29 3.19 -8.08
C HIS A 335 12.15 3.49 -6.83
N ARG A 336 11.69 4.42 -5.99
CA ARG A 336 12.32 4.82 -4.73
C ARG A 336 11.54 4.26 -3.53
N PRO A 337 11.81 3.03 -3.06
CA PRO A 337 11.08 2.44 -1.92
C PRO A 337 11.49 3.02 -0.57
N VAL A 338 12.67 3.63 -0.48
CA VAL A 338 13.19 4.33 0.71
C VAL A 338 13.44 5.78 0.30
N HIS A 339 12.61 6.67 0.80
CA HIS A 339 12.53 8.05 0.33
C HIS A 339 13.70 8.91 0.82
N THR A 340 14.44 8.45 1.82
CA THR A 340 15.66 9.11 2.31
C THR A 340 16.95 8.63 1.66
N LEU A 341 16.89 7.76 0.63
CA LEU A 341 18.05 7.57 -0.23
C LEU A 341 18.37 8.88 -0.97
N ARG A 342 19.67 9.16 -1.17
CA ARG A 342 20.21 10.34 -1.87
C ARG A 342 20.04 10.22 -3.38
N ASN A 343 18.79 10.19 -3.79
CA ASN A 343 18.36 9.95 -5.16
C ASN A 343 17.04 10.66 -5.48
N LEU A 344 16.71 11.71 -4.73
CA LEU A 344 15.56 12.56 -5.06
C LEU A 344 15.81 13.21 -6.44
N PRO A 345 14.89 13.08 -7.41
CA PRO A 345 15.12 13.63 -8.73
C PRO A 345 15.14 15.17 -8.70
N ARG A 346 15.90 15.79 -9.60
CA ARG A 346 15.88 17.25 -9.84
C ARG A 346 14.82 17.64 -10.89
N GLY A 347 14.72 18.93 -11.16
CA GLY A 347 13.95 19.47 -12.30
C GLY A 347 12.47 19.70 -12.04
N TRP A 348 12.07 19.81 -10.77
CA TRP A 348 10.69 20.09 -10.38
C TRP A 348 10.61 21.23 -9.36
N ARG A 349 9.45 21.88 -9.31
CA ARG A 349 9.03 22.75 -8.22
C ARG A 349 7.56 22.48 -7.88
N ALA A 350 7.23 22.37 -6.61
CA ALA A 350 5.85 22.25 -6.16
C ALA A 350 5.41 23.54 -5.45
N ILE A 351 4.24 24.05 -5.80
CA ILE A 351 3.63 25.24 -5.19
C ILE A 351 2.38 24.80 -4.45
N LEU A 352 2.40 24.92 -3.12
CA LEU A 352 1.41 24.30 -2.24
C LEU A 352 1.00 25.26 -1.13
N THR A 353 -0.22 25.12 -0.64
CA THR A 353 -0.73 25.88 0.50
C THR A 353 -0.11 25.43 1.82
N GLU A 354 -0.26 26.22 2.89
CA GLU A 354 0.18 25.81 4.24
C GLU A 354 -0.52 24.53 4.73
N ALA A 355 -1.79 24.33 4.34
CA ALA A 355 -2.57 23.14 4.70
C ALA A 355 -2.08 21.86 3.99
N GLU A 356 -1.53 22.00 2.78
CA GLU A 356 -1.01 20.89 1.98
C GLU A 356 0.44 20.52 2.34
N LEU A 357 1.19 21.48 2.88
CA LEU A 357 2.62 21.33 3.17
C LEU A 357 2.93 20.09 4.04
N PRO A 358 2.19 19.77 5.12
CA PRO A 358 2.45 18.56 5.89
C PRO A 358 2.36 17.28 5.06
N ARG A 359 1.31 17.12 4.24
CA ARG A 359 1.12 15.94 3.39
C ARG A 359 2.19 15.87 2.30
N ALA A 360 2.60 17.01 1.75
CA ALA A 360 3.68 17.09 0.76
C ALA A 360 5.04 16.68 1.33
N VAL A 361 5.37 17.16 2.54
CA VAL A 361 6.61 16.77 3.23
C VAL A 361 6.56 15.31 3.65
N HIS A 362 5.39 14.81 4.09
CA HIS A 362 5.18 13.39 4.37
C HIS A 362 5.41 12.53 3.12
N ASN A 363 4.83 12.88 1.96
CA ASN A 363 5.03 12.15 0.72
C ASN A 363 6.49 12.17 0.25
N LEU A 364 7.19 13.28 0.48
CA LEU A 364 8.59 13.41 0.13
C LEU A 364 9.50 12.59 1.05
N TYR A 365 9.27 12.67 2.36
CA TYR A 365 10.09 12.07 3.41
C TYR A 365 9.22 11.53 4.56
N PRO A 366 8.60 10.34 4.39
CA PRO A 366 7.73 9.74 5.40
C PRO A 366 8.41 9.62 6.76
N ALA A 367 7.68 9.98 7.81
CA ALA A 367 8.09 9.92 9.21
C ALA A 367 9.32 10.77 9.60
N VAL A 368 9.96 11.50 8.67
CA VAL A 368 11.21 12.22 8.97
C VAL A 368 10.98 13.37 9.95
N VAL A 369 9.85 14.08 9.85
CA VAL A 369 9.51 15.19 10.74
C VAL A 369 9.31 14.66 12.16
N GLU A 370 8.50 13.61 12.30
CA GLU A 370 8.13 13.00 13.57
C GLU A 370 9.34 12.32 14.24
N GLU A 371 10.13 11.55 13.47
CA GLU A 371 11.35 10.90 13.97
C GLU A 371 12.41 11.92 14.38
N SER A 372 12.63 12.96 13.57
CA SER A 372 13.61 14.00 13.89
C SER A 372 13.19 14.82 15.10
N TYR A 373 11.89 15.09 15.27
CA TYR A 373 11.38 15.83 16.42
C TYR A 373 11.52 14.99 17.69
N ALA A 374 11.10 13.73 17.64
CA ALA A 374 11.26 12.81 18.77
C ALA A 374 12.74 12.66 19.17
N HIS A 375 13.67 12.63 18.21
CA HIS A 375 15.11 12.59 18.50
C HIS A 375 15.59 13.90 19.12
N HIS A 376 15.15 15.04 18.58
CA HIS A 376 15.48 16.38 19.06
C HIS A 376 15.04 16.59 20.51
N THR A 377 13.91 16.00 20.92
CA THR A 377 13.41 16.07 22.29
C THR A 377 13.77 14.84 23.13
N HIS A 378 14.74 14.03 22.71
CA HIS A 378 15.24 12.84 23.42
C HIS A 378 14.19 11.76 23.74
N ASN A 379 13.13 11.66 22.94
CA ASN A 379 12.05 10.69 23.07
C ASN A 379 12.09 9.57 22.02
N LEU A 380 12.97 9.66 21.01
CA LEU A 380 13.10 8.62 19.99
C LEU A 380 13.80 7.38 20.55
N ARG A 381 13.14 6.23 20.44
CA ARG A 381 13.71 4.92 20.77
C ARG A 381 14.18 4.21 19.51
N ALA A 382 15.43 3.79 19.51
CA ALA A 382 15.97 2.95 18.44
C ALA A 382 15.68 1.47 18.73
N THR A 383 15.38 0.71 17.68
CA THR A 383 15.22 -0.75 17.73
C THR A 383 16.49 -1.41 17.21
N PRO A 384 17.27 -2.10 18.07
CA PRO A 384 18.50 -2.76 17.65
C PRO A 384 18.27 -3.82 16.57
N TRP A 385 19.28 -4.02 15.70
CA TRP A 385 19.22 -5.03 14.64
C TRP A 385 18.76 -6.42 15.10
N PRO A 386 19.27 -7.01 16.20
CA PRO A 386 18.83 -8.34 16.63
C PRO A 386 17.32 -8.43 16.90
N THR A 387 16.72 -7.36 17.41
CA THR A 387 15.28 -7.28 17.68
C THR A 387 14.48 -7.23 16.37
N THR A 388 14.97 -6.48 15.39
CA THR A 388 14.40 -6.43 14.03
C THR A 388 14.53 -7.75 13.29
N ALA A 389 15.71 -8.37 13.33
CA ALA A 389 15.98 -9.66 12.71
C ALA A 389 15.08 -10.77 13.29
N ARG A 390 14.93 -10.82 14.62
CA ARG A 390 14.08 -11.83 15.30
C ARG A 390 12.59 -11.72 14.96
N ARG A 391 12.11 -10.55 14.56
CA ARG A 391 10.73 -10.42 14.07
C ARG A 391 10.54 -11.07 12.70
N GLN A 392 11.60 -11.22 11.90
CA GLN A 392 11.47 -11.72 10.54
C GLN A 392 11.13 -13.21 10.51
N THR A 393 10.30 -13.58 9.54
CA THR A 393 9.73 -14.92 9.40
C THR A 393 9.70 -15.35 7.93
N GLY A 394 9.36 -16.62 7.66
CA GLY A 394 9.34 -17.15 6.29
C GLY A 394 10.71 -17.08 5.63
N ILE A 395 10.77 -16.59 4.38
CA ILE A 395 12.04 -16.44 3.64
C ILE A 395 13.03 -15.49 4.33
N TYR A 396 12.53 -14.55 5.14
CA TYR A 396 13.35 -13.57 5.84
C TYR A 396 13.88 -14.07 7.19
N THR A 397 13.44 -15.23 7.71
CA THR A 397 14.00 -15.81 8.95
C THR A 397 15.52 -15.97 8.87
N LYS A 398 16.06 -16.14 7.66
CA LYS A 398 17.51 -16.27 7.41
C LYS A 398 18.33 -15.12 7.98
N VAL A 399 17.80 -13.89 8.02
CA VAL A 399 18.56 -12.71 8.51
C VAL A 399 18.92 -12.82 9.99
N THR A 400 18.25 -13.70 10.76
CA THR A 400 18.62 -14.00 12.15
C THR A 400 19.99 -14.66 12.29
N ARG A 401 20.52 -15.23 11.21
CA ARG A 401 21.83 -15.90 11.14
C ARG A 401 22.95 -14.97 10.65
N ALA A 402 22.65 -13.74 10.26
CA ALA A 402 23.66 -12.79 9.79
C ALA A 402 24.67 -12.47 10.89
N THR A 403 25.96 -12.55 10.58
CA THR A 403 27.02 -12.11 11.50
C THR A 403 27.06 -10.58 11.57
N SER A 404 27.65 -10.02 12.63
CA SER A 404 27.83 -8.56 12.74
C SER A 404 28.64 -7.97 11.58
N GLU A 405 29.61 -8.74 11.05
CA GLU A 405 30.42 -8.35 9.89
C GLU A 405 29.57 -8.26 8.62
N GLN A 406 28.75 -9.27 8.32
CA GLN A 406 27.84 -9.25 7.18
C GLN A 406 26.83 -8.11 7.26
N VAL A 407 26.28 -7.85 8.46
CA VAL A 407 25.34 -6.76 8.68
C VAL A 407 26.00 -5.40 8.40
N GLU A 408 27.26 -5.22 8.83
CA GLU A 408 27.99 -3.97 8.60
C GLU A 408 28.41 -3.81 7.14
N GLU A 409 28.86 -4.88 6.46
CA GLU A 409 29.18 -4.88 5.04
C GLU A 409 27.97 -4.49 4.18
N VAL A 410 26.80 -5.08 4.47
CA VAL A 410 25.55 -4.69 3.81
C VAL A 410 25.21 -3.23 4.10
N ALA A 411 25.45 -2.77 5.32
CA ALA A 411 25.12 -1.40 5.71
C ALA A 411 26.02 -0.37 5.02
N GLN A 412 27.29 -0.69 4.79
CA GLN A 412 28.20 0.18 4.04
C GLN A 412 27.74 0.40 2.60
N ASP A 413 27.15 -0.61 1.95
CA ASP A 413 26.64 -0.47 0.58
C ASP A 413 25.25 0.17 0.51
N VAL A 414 24.34 -0.21 1.39
CA VAL A 414 22.95 0.27 1.39
C VAL A 414 22.84 1.63 2.08
N CYS A 415 23.36 1.76 3.30
CA CYS A 415 23.13 2.92 4.15
C CYS A 415 24.06 4.10 3.81
N SER A 416 25.20 3.90 3.15
CA SER A 416 26.05 5.01 2.67
C SER A 416 25.35 5.93 1.67
N LYS A 417 24.36 5.39 0.95
CA LYS A 417 23.50 6.11 0.01
C LYS A 417 22.28 6.74 0.69
N CYS A 418 22.10 6.56 2.00
CA CYS A 418 20.97 7.08 2.76
C CYS A 418 21.34 8.38 3.49
N LEU A 419 20.37 9.27 3.65
CA LEU A 419 20.49 10.48 4.46
C LEU A 419 20.46 10.19 5.96
N LYS A 420 19.91 9.04 6.38
CA LYS A 420 19.66 8.76 7.79
C LYS A 420 20.90 8.21 8.51
N THR A 421 21.11 8.61 9.78
CA THR A 421 22.13 8.09 10.70
C THR A 421 21.61 6.87 11.47
N ARG A 422 22.36 5.76 11.50
CA ARG A 422 21.91 4.45 12.04
C ARG A 422 21.94 4.40 13.56
N LEU A 423 20.95 5.00 14.21
CA LEU A 423 20.80 4.92 15.67
C LEU A 423 20.65 3.47 16.15
N TRP A 424 20.00 2.62 15.36
CA TRP A 424 19.87 1.19 15.65
C TRP A 424 21.20 0.42 15.65
N ALA A 425 22.24 0.97 15.02
CA ALA A 425 23.60 0.44 14.99
C ALA A 425 24.53 1.13 16.03
N GLY A 426 23.98 2.00 16.89
CA GLY A 426 24.76 2.73 17.90
C GLY A 426 25.46 3.99 17.38
N GLU A 427 25.20 4.42 16.14
CA GLU A 427 25.70 5.70 15.64
C GLU A 427 25.07 6.87 16.41
N ARG A 428 25.85 7.94 16.63
CA ARG A 428 25.40 9.13 17.36
C ARG A 428 24.99 10.23 16.40
N LEU A 429 23.82 10.82 16.65
CA LEU A 429 23.33 11.99 15.93
C LEU A 429 23.11 13.15 16.92
N GLY A 430 23.99 14.15 16.88
CA GLY A 430 24.00 15.27 17.84
C GLY A 430 23.15 16.49 17.46
N SER A 431 22.60 16.51 16.24
CA SER A 431 21.77 17.59 15.73
C SER A 431 20.63 17.00 14.90
N THR A 432 19.62 17.79 14.57
CA THR A 432 18.53 17.36 13.67
C THR A 432 18.20 18.44 12.66
N VAL A 433 17.24 18.17 11.78
CA VAL A 433 16.63 19.21 10.93
C VAL A 433 16.10 20.40 11.74
N PHE A 434 15.67 20.18 12.99
CA PHE A 434 15.23 21.25 13.90
C PHE A 434 16.37 22.11 14.44
N SER A 435 17.61 21.63 14.35
CA SER A 435 18.82 22.40 14.64
C SER A 435 19.35 23.14 13.40
N GLY A 436 18.64 23.09 12.27
CA GLY A 436 19.07 23.72 11.02
C GLY A 436 20.07 22.88 10.19
N VAL A 437 20.26 21.59 10.52
CA VAL A 437 21.14 20.69 9.77
C VAL A 437 20.30 19.79 8.85
N PRO A 438 20.24 20.04 7.53
CA PRO A 438 19.25 19.40 6.65
C PRO A 438 19.38 17.88 6.53
N GLY A 439 20.62 17.38 6.57
CA GLY A 439 20.94 15.95 6.45
C GLY A 439 20.98 15.20 7.79
N ALA A 440 20.69 15.86 8.92
CA ALA A 440 20.73 15.22 10.23
C ALA A 440 19.40 14.52 10.54
N ILE A 441 19.20 13.35 9.94
CA ILE A 441 17.97 12.57 10.04
C ILE A 441 18.24 11.26 10.81
N PRO A 442 17.50 10.94 11.87
CA PRO A 442 17.69 9.69 12.61
C PRO A 442 17.13 8.47 11.84
N CYS A 443 17.81 7.34 11.89
CA CYS A 443 17.29 6.02 11.51
C CYS A 443 17.09 5.21 12.79
N PRO A 444 15.87 5.17 13.36
CA PRO A 444 15.63 4.44 14.60
C PRO A 444 15.67 2.93 14.41
N GLU A 445 15.51 2.43 13.18
CA GLU A 445 15.40 1.00 12.92
C GLU A 445 15.79 0.63 11.49
N ALA A 446 16.41 -0.53 11.30
CA ALA A 446 16.79 -1.06 9.99
C ALA A 446 15.55 -1.28 9.07
N CYS A 447 15.57 -0.69 7.87
CA CYS A 447 14.45 -0.67 6.93
C CYS A 447 14.28 -2.01 6.17
N THR A 448 13.15 -2.17 5.47
CA THR A 448 12.85 -3.42 4.75
C THR A 448 13.77 -3.68 3.56
N LEU A 449 14.27 -2.64 2.89
CA LEU A 449 15.30 -2.76 1.84
C LEU A 449 16.59 -3.37 2.42
N PHE A 450 17.08 -2.84 3.54
CA PHE A 450 18.26 -3.37 4.22
C PHE A 450 18.07 -4.83 4.67
N ILE A 451 16.90 -5.17 5.23
CA ILE A 451 16.58 -6.55 5.62
C ILE A 451 16.61 -7.50 4.40
N ALA A 452 16.14 -7.06 3.23
CA ALA A 452 16.18 -7.84 2.01
C ALA A 452 17.61 -8.06 1.52
N GLU A 453 18.45 -7.04 1.54
CA GLU A 453 19.87 -7.15 1.15
C GLU A 453 20.66 -8.06 2.10
N VAL A 454 20.43 -7.98 3.42
CA VAL A 454 21.03 -8.92 4.38
C VAL A 454 20.58 -10.36 4.12
N ARG A 455 19.32 -10.58 3.70
CA ARG A 455 18.84 -11.92 3.34
C ARG A 455 19.58 -12.49 2.12
N GLU A 456 19.83 -11.66 1.11
CA GLU A 456 20.59 -12.08 -0.09
C GLU A 456 22.06 -12.33 0.24
N GLU A 457 22.68 -11.50 1.09
CA GLU A 457 24.04 -11.70 1.61
C GLU A 457 24.17 -13.05 2.32
N VAL A 458 23.30 -13.32 3.31
CA VAL A 458 23.28 -14.58 4.05
C VAL A 458 22.98 -15.78 3.14
N SER A 459 22.29 -15.55 2.03
CA SER A 459 22.00 -16.61 1.04
C SER A 459 23.14 -16.83 0.04
N GLY A 460 24.23 -16.04 0.08
CA GLY A 460 25.34 -16.10 -0.86
C GLY A 460 24.97 -15.63 -2.27
N LYS A 461 23.89 -14.86 -2.40
CA LYS A 461 23.33 -14.40 -3.69
C LYS A 461 23.64 -12.94 -4.00
N ARG A 462 24.19 -12.19 -3.04
CA ARG A 462 24.53 -10.79 -3.22
C ARG A 462 25.73 -10.65 -4.18
N GLY A 463 25.58 -9.80 -5.21
CA GLY A 463 26.58 -9.62 -6.27
C GLY A 463 26.45 -10.53 -7.50
N GLN A 464 25.57 -11.53 -7.49
CA GLN A 464 25.22 -12.30 -8.70
C GLN A 464 24.04 -11.59 -9.40
N GLY A 465 24.34 -10.71 -10.34
CA GLY A 465 23.32 -9.97 -11.11
C GLY A 465 22.31 -10.91 -11.78
N GLY A 466 21.02 -10.66 -11.55
CA GLY A 466 19.91 -11.38 -12.19
C GLY A 466 18.70 -11.52 -11.27
N HIS A 467 17.81 -10.54 -11.29
CA HIS A 467 16.52 -10.59 -10.62
C HIS A 467 15.65 -11.73 -11.19
N GLY A 468 15.60 -12.84 -10.46
CA GLY A 468 14.54 -13.84 -10.54
C GLY A 468 13.94 -14.02 -9.15
N HIS A 469 12.95 -13.20 -8.80
CA HIS A 469 12.10 -13.48 -7.66
C HIS A 469 10.83 -14.12 -8.20
N ASP A 470 10.78 -15.46 -8.15
CA ASP A 470 9.54 -16.20 -8.35
C ASP A 470 8.49 -15.76 -7.31
N HIS A 471 7.28 -15.54 -7.82
CA HIS A 471 6.10 -15.06 -7.10
C HIS A 471 5.59 -16.03 -6.03
#